data_AF-E0MRG5-F1
#
_entry.id   AF-E0MRG5-F1
#
_cell.length_a   1.000
_cell.length_b   1.000
_cell.length_c   1.000
_cell.angle_alpha   90.00
_cell.angle_beta   90.00
_cell.angle_gamma   90.00
#
_symmetry.space_group_name_H-M   'P 1'
#
loop_
_entity.id
_entity.type
_entity.pdbx_description
1 polymer ?
#
loop_
_entity_poly.entity_id
_entity_poly.type
_entity_poly.pdbx_seq_one_letter_code
_entity_poly.pdbx_strand_id
1 'polypeptide(L)'
;MTNRKLNEIVVHCAATPEGREVSVATIRKWHKARGWSDIGYHFVIGLDGKVHKGRPLSKTGAHVRGRNRGTVGICYVGGVSRDGRTPKDTRTHSQKAALLNLINSLMAEYPSIKLISGHHDYAAKACPSFPAREQYADLSGAVAKTSTPPNVDERYRYLQRLLTAAGYPHGLADGIKGPRTIKAIKDYQEFMGLPKSGEFDKATVVNLRVIEETVSPRRPAVTAVAFKTAAFDRISTEKAASGTGGTLTTLASIKEGADSVGGIVATFASHVPDWFVPVALTGAALCFGYTWYRRDKRQREAQEALA
;
A
#
# COMPACT_ATOMS: atom_id res chain seq x y z
N MET A 1 16.31 20.21 9.48
CA MET A 1 17.38 19.24 9.17
C MET A 1 18.29 19.09 10.39
N THR A 2 18.84 17.89 10.64
CA THR A 2 19.77 17.65 11.77
C THR A 2 21.21 18.04 11.40
N ASN A 3 21.99 18.53 12.37
CA ASN A 3 23.43 18.80 12.20
C ASN A 3 24.31 17.54 12.35
N ARG A 4 23.70 16.37 12.58
CA ARG A 4 24.41 15.07 12.65
C ARG A 4 24.60 14.53 11.24
N LYS A 5 25.84 14.16 10.89
CA LYS A 5 26.11 13.37 9.69
C LYS A 5 25.56 11.94 9.86
N LEU A 6 24.61 11.55 9.01
CA LEU A 6 23.97 10.24 9.02
C LEU A 6 24.49 9.41 7.83
N ASN A 7 24.99 8.20 8.10
CA ASN A 7 25.64 7.36 7.08
C ASN A 7 24.97 5.99 6.91
N GLU A 8 24.18 5.56 7.89
CA GLU A 8 23.65 4.20 7.95
C GLU A 8 22.25 4.16 8.59
N ILE A 9 21.37 3.34 8.04
CA ILE A 9 20.09 2.97 8.65
C ILE A 9 20.23 1.55 9.22
N VAL A 10 19.89 1.37 10.49
CA VAL A 10 19.85 0.04 11.13
C VAL A 10 18.41 -0.33 11.44
N VAL A 11 17.95 -1.45 10.89
CA VAL A 11 16.59 -1.96 11.10
C VAL A 11 16.55 -2.89 12.32
N HIS A 12 15.50 -2.72 13.13
CA HIS A 12 15.23 -3.45 14.36
C HIS A 12 13.80 -3.99 14.37
N CYS A 13 13.56 -4.98 15.22
CA CYS A 13 12.23 -5.40 15.67
C CYS A 13 12.10 -5.13 17.17
N ALA A 14 10.86 -4.94 17.65
CA ALA A 14 10.58 -4.76 19.08
C ALA A 14 10.70 -6.05 19.90
N ALA A 15 10.87 -7.21 19.24
CA ALA A 15 10.82 -8.55 19.83
C ALA A 15 9.51 -8.81 20.57
N THR A 16 8.40 -8.41 19.96
CA THR A 16 7.04 -8.58 20.49
C THR A 16 6.32 -9.68 19.69
N PRO A 17 5.43 -10.48 20.32
CA PRO A 17 4.64 -11.49 19.63
C PRO A 17 3.94 -10.98 18.37
N GLU A 18 3.92 -11.82 17.34
CA GLU A 18 3.20 -11.61 16.08
C GLU A 18 1.75 -11.17 16.33
N GLY A 19 1.35 -10.04 15.73
CA GLY A 19 -0.02 -9.52 15.84
C GLY A 19 -0.32 -8.78 17.14
N ARG A 20 0.61 -8.68 18.10
CA ARG A 20 0.39 -7.90 19.32
C ARG A 20 0.71 -6.42 19.08
N GLU A 21 -0.31 -5.58 19.19
CA GLU A 21 -0.16 -4.14 19.13
C GLU A 21 0.73 -3.61 20.27
N VAL A 22 1.68 -2.74 19.91
CA VAL A 22 2.58 -2.08 20.85
C VAL A 22 2.83 -0.66 20.40
N SER A 23 2.45 0.30 21.24
CA SER A 23 2.64 1.73 20.93
C SER A 23 4.10 2.19 21.10
N VAL A 24 4.46 3.27 20.41
CA VAL A 24 5.74 3.97 20.63
C VAL A 24 5.91 4.43 22.08
N ALA A 25 4.83 4.81 22.76
CA ALA A 25 4.84 5.21 24.16
C ALA A 25 5.18 4.03 25.08
N THR A 26 4.67 2.85 24.76
CA THR A 26 4.98 1.60 25.47
C THR A 26 6.45 1.23 25.33
N ILE A 27 7.01 1.29 24.11
CA ILE A 27 8.44 1.01 23.88
C ILE A 27 9.31 2.04 24.61
N ARG A 28 8.93 3.32 24.57
CA ARG A 28 9.61 4.38 25.33
C ARG A 28 9.58 4.08 26.83
N LYS A 29 8.44 3.66 27.38
CA LYS A 29 8.30 3.26 28.79
C LYS A 29 9.25 2.10 29.14
N TRP A 30 9.33 1.06 28.31
CA TRP A 30 10.27 -0.05 28.52
C TRP A 30 11.73 0.38 28.55
N HIS A 31 12.12 1.30 27.66
CA HIS A 31 13.49 1.82 27.64
C HIS A 31 13.79 2.71 28.85
N LYS A 32 12.85 3.59 29.25
CA LYS A 32 13.01 4.41 30.47
C LYS A 32 13.11 3.56 31.73
N ALA A 33 12.37 2.46 31.82
CA ALA A 33 12.47 1.51 32.93
C ALA A 33 13.86 0.83 33.01
N ARG A 34 14.62 0.80 31.90
CA ARG A 34 16.01 0.33 31.85
C ARG A 34 17.04 1.44 32.12
N GLY A 35 16.60 2.59 32.64
CA GLY A 35 17.46 3.75 32.93
C GLY A 35 17.84 4.57 31.70
N TRP A 36 17.21 4.37 30.55
CA TRP A 36 17.51 5.17 29.36
C TRP A 36 16.78 6.52 29.44
N SER A 37 17.42 7.59 28.93
CA SER A 37 16.83 8.93 28.90
C SER A 37 15.60 9.02 28.00
N ASP A 38 15.52 8.18 26.96
CA ASP A 38 14.41 8.12 26.00
C ASP A 38 14.42 6.77 25.24
N ILE A 39 13.40 6.52 24.41
CA ILE A 39 13.38 5.46 23.42
C ILE A 39 14.67 5.46 22.58
N GLY A 40 15.15 4.28 22.19
CA GLY A 40 16.45 4.11 21.55
C GLY A 40 16.42 4.29 20.04
N TYR A 41 15.24 4.12 19.44
CA TYR A 41 15.00 4.19 18.00
C TYR A 41 14.52 5.58 17.60
N HIS A 42 14.85 6.00 16.39
CA HIS A 42 14.36 7.28 15.83
C HIS A 42 12.95 7.13 15.26
N PHE A 43 12.63 5.95 14.73
CA PHE A 43 11.31 5.64 14.19
C PHE A 43 10.81 4.29 14.70
N VAL A 44 9.50 4.18 14.88
CA VAL A 44 8.78 2.94 15.20
C VAL A 44 7.64 2.75 14.20
N ILE A 45 7.48 1.56 13.64
CA ILE A 45 6.41 1.23 12.70
C ILE A 45 5.41 0.29 13.37
N GLY A 46 4.16 0.76 13.56
CA GLY A 46 3.05 -0.02 14.10
C GLY A 46 2.61 -1.15 13.16
N LEU A 47 1.75 -2.08 13.62
CA LEU A 47 1.28 -3.20 12.78
C LEU A 47 0.45 -2.73 11.58
N ASP A 48 -0.21 -1.58 11.72
CA ASP A 48 -0.95 -0.86 10.68
C ASP A 48 -0.05 -0.18 9.62
N GLY A 49 1.28 -0.18 9.83
CA GLY A 49 2.23 0.52 8.96
C GLY A 49 2.43 2.00 9.31
N LYS A 50 1.78 2.52 10.36
CA LYS A 50 1.97 3.91 10.76
C LYS A 50 3.38 4.12 11.30
N VAL A 51 4.07 5.13 10.76
CA VAL A 51 5.40 5.53 11.21
C VAL A 51 5.29 6.54 12.35
N HIS A 52 5.77 6.17 13.52
CA HIS A 52 5.83 6.99 14.71
C HIS A 52 7.23 7.52 14.96
N LYS A 53 7.34 8.81 15.31
CA LYS A 53 8.60 9.41 15.75
C LYS A 53 8.95 8.95 17.15
N GLY A 54 10.17 8.43 17.30
CA GLY A 54 10.78 8.07 18.57
C GLY A 54 11.73 9.17 19.05
N ARG A 55 13.02 8.83 19.15
CA ARG A 55 14.08 9.78 19.50
C ARG A 55 14.33 10.74 18.33
N PRO A 56 14.50 12.05 18.55
CA PRO A 56 14.77 12.99 17.47
C PRO A 56 16.04 12.64 16.69
N LEU A 57 16.04 12.80 15.36
CA LEU A 57 17.23 12.61 14.50
C LEU A 57 18.39 13.55 14.86
N SER A 58 18.13 14.65 15.57
CA SER A 58 19.16 15.54 16.13
C SER A 58 19.93 14.93 17.30
N LYS A 59 19.43 13.85 17.91
CA LYS A 59 20.08 13.16 19.03
C LYS A 59 20.54 11.76 18.64
N THR A 60 21.71 11.36 19.12
CA THR A 60 22.22 10.00 18.91
C THR A 60 21.28 8.95 19.47
N GLY A 61 21.00 7.92 18.67
CA GLY A 61 20.20 6.74 19.05
C GLY A 61 20.83 5.94 20.20
N ALA A 62 20.05 4.99 20.72
CA ALA A 62 20.53 3.98 21.67
C ALA A 62 19.98 2.61 21.24
N HIS A 63 20.43 2.11 20.10
CA HIS A 63 19.86 0.91 19.47
C HIS A 63 20.91 -0.15 19.07
N VAL A 64 22.19 0.21 18.90
CA VAL A 64 23.30 -0.73 18.72
C VAL A 64 24.50 -0.28 19.56
N ARG A 65 24.95 -1.14 20.49
CA ARG A 65 26.13 -0.83 21.33
C ARG A 65 27.36 -0.62 20.44
N GLY A 66 28.07 0.49 20.65
CA GLY A 66 29.26 0.83 19.85
C GLY A 66 28.99 1.38 18.44
N ARG A 67 27.73 1.44 17.96
CA ARG A 67 27.40 1.82 16.58
C ARG A 67 26.22 2.79 16.45
N ASN A 68 25.94 3.57 17.49
CA ASN A 68 24.84 4.56 17.46
C ASN A 68 25.23 5.87 16.74
N ARG A 69 26.53 6.20 16.68
CA ARG A 69 26.98 7.46 16.09
C ARG A 69 26.83 7.40 14.57
N GLY A 70 26.19 8.42 14.01
CA GLY A 70 25.92 8.52 12.57
C GLY A 70 24.91 7.52 12.02
N THR A 71 24.14 6.85 12.88
CA THR A 71 23.15 5.86 12.45
C THR A 71 21.72 6.26 12.80
N VAL A 72 20.77 5.77 11.99
CA VAL A 72 19.32 5.90 12.21
C VAL A 72 18.72 4.53 12.52
N GLY A 73 18.32 4.31 13.77
CA GLY A 73 17.52 3.14 14.16
C GLY A 73 16.05 3.25 13.77
N ILE A 74 15.56 2.31 12.95
CA ILE A 74 14.13 2.12 12.64
C ILE A 74 13.69 0.79 13.27
N CYS A 75 12.63 0.80 14.07
CA CYS A 75 12.10 -0.40 14.71
C CYS A 75 10.69 -0.70 14.19
N TYR A 76 10.34 -1.96 13.95
CA TYR A 76 8.94 -2.36 13.71
C TYR A 76 8.40 -3.19 14.88
N VAL A 77 7.09 -3.08 15.12
CA VAL A 77 6.38 -3.89 16.13
C VAL A 77 6.27 -5.32 15.63
N GLY A 78 6.76 -6.28 16.41
CA GLY A 78 6.90 -7.69 16.03
C GLY A 78 8.32 -8.20 16.29
N GLY A 79 8.70 -9.25 15.57
CA GLY A 79 10.03 -9.85 15.53
C GLY A 79 10.11 -11.26 16.10
N VAL A 80 9.07 -11.73 16.78
CA VAL A 80 8.97 -13.10 17.28
C VAL A 80 7.58 -13.68 16.99
N SER A 81 7.48 -15.00 16.91
CA SER A 81 6.25 -15.72 16.67
C SER A 81 5.23 -15.49 17.79
N ARG A 82 4.01 -16.04 17.64
CA ARG A 82 2.95 -15.94 18.67
C ARG A 82 3.35 -16.49 20.03
N ASP A 83 4.32 -17.40 20.07
CA ASP A 83 4.91 -17.92 21.32
C ASP A 83 5.71 -16.87 22.12
N GLY A 84 5.99 -15.71 21.53
CA GLY A 84 6.78 -14.63 22.12
C GLY A 84 8.27 -14.93 22.27
N ARG A 85 8.78 -16.02 21.70
CA ARG A 85 10.15 -16.51 21.90
C ARG A 85 10.87 -16.76 20.59
N THR A 86 10.24 -17.43 19.64
CA THR A 86 10.86 -17.86 18.39
C THR A 86 11.03 -16.69 17.43
N PRO A 87 12.25 -16.31 17.01
CA PRO A 87 12.44 -15.23 16.04
C PRO A 87 11.73 -15.52 14.72
N LYS A 88 11.00 -14.53 14.20
CA LYS A 88 10.24 -14.64 12.96
C LYS A 88 10.05 -13.26 12.34
N ASP A 89 10.29 -13.13 11.02
CA ASP A 89 9.82 -11.95 10.29
C ASP A 89 8.29 -11.95 10.30
N THR A 90 7.73 -11.05 11.10
CA THR A 90 6.31 -10.91 11.39
C THR A 90 5.77 -9.59 10.86
N ARG A 91 6.55 -8.90 10.02
CA ARG A 91 6.12 -7.64 9.43
C ARG A 91 4.88 -7.86 8.58
N THR A 92 3.84 -7.07 8.85
CA THR A 92 2.68 -6.95 7.98
C THR A 92 3.08 -6.35 6.63
N HIS A 93 2.20 -6.48 5.63
CA HIS A 93 2.36 -5.84 4.33
C HIS A 93 2.52 -4.31 4.47
N SER A 94 1.67 -3.67 5.28
CA SER A 94 1.76 -2.24 5.58
C SER A 94 3.08 -1.85 6.25
N GLN A 95 3.60 -2.68 7.17
CA GLN A 95 4.90 -2.44 7.79
C GLN A 95 6.05 -2.52 6.79
N LYS A 96 6.05 -3.51 5.89
CA LYS A 96 7.07 -3.62 4.84
C LYS A 96 7.05 -2.40 3.93
N ALA A 97 5.86 -1.90 3.57
CA ALA A 97 5.70 -0.73 2.72
C ALA A 97 6.17 0.55 3.41
N ALA A 98 5.74 0.76 4.65
CA ALA A 98 6.16 1.90 5.46
C ALA A 98 7.67 1.93 5.69
N LEU A 99 8.28 0.78 5.97
CA LEU A 99 9.73 0.67 6.17
C LEU A 99 10.49 1.06 4.90
N LEU A 100 10.08 0.54 3.74
CA LEU A 100 10.72 0.88 2.47
C LEU A 100 10.58 2.37 2.14
N ASN A 101 9.37 2.93 2.28
CA ASN A 101 9.12 4.34 2.00
C ASN A 101 9.92 5.25 2.94
N LEU A 102 10.02 4.88 4.21
CA LEU A 102 10.82 5.61 5.19
C LEU A 102 12.32 5.54 4.87
N ILE A 103 12.83 4.38 4.47
CA ILE A 103 14.23 4.22 4.03
C ILE A 103 14.52 5.13 2.84
N ASN A 104 13.70 5.08 1.79
CA ASN A 104 13.87 5.93 0.61
C ASN A 104 13.82 7.42 0.95
N SER A 105 12.85 7.82 1.78
CA SER A 105 12.72 9.22 2.20
C SER A 105 13.94 9.70 2.98
N LEU A 106 14.46 8.88 3.90
CA LEU A 106 15.67 9.20 4.66
C LEU A 106 16.91 9.26 3.77
N MET A 107 17.04 8.39 2.78
CA MET A 107 18.17 8.42 1.85
C MET A 107 18.11 9.61 0.90
N ALA A 108 16.91 10.03 0.50
CA ALA A 108 16.71 11.25 -0.28
C ALA A 108 17.02 12.51 0.54
N GLU A 109 16.56 12.58 1.79
CA GLU A 109 16.82 13.72 2.68
C GLU A 109 18.29 13.76 3.17
N TYR A 110 18.92 12.60 3.35
CA TYR A 110 20.29 12.45 3.82
C TYR A 110 21.12 11.60 2.84
N PRO A 111 21.61 12.17 1.72
CA PRO A 111 22.32 11.43 0.66
C PRO A 111 23.63 10.75 1.09
N SER A 112 24.16 11.12 2.26
CA SER A 112 25.31 10.46 2.90
C SER A 112 24.98 9.07 3.45
N ILE A 113 23.70 8.71 3.59
CA ILE A 113 23.29 7.36 3.95
C ILE A 113 23.59 6.44 2.76
N LYS A 114 24.53 5.51 2.96
CA LYS A 114 24.99 4.54 1.94
C LYS A 114 24.93 3.10 2.42
N LEU A 115 24.43 2.86 3.63
CA LEU A 115 24.34 1.51 4.20
C LEU A 115 23.00 1.31 4.88
N ILE A 116 22.39 0.16 4.63
CA ILE A 116 21.22 -0.33 5.34
C ILE A 116 21.61 -1.69 5.92
N SER A 117 21.39 -1.87 7.21
CA SER A 117 21.82 -3.04 7.98
C SER A 117 20.73 -3.49 8.95
N GLY A 118 20.86 -4.69 9.49
CA GLY A 118 20.07 -5.18 10.61
C GLY A 118 20.89 -5.17 11.91
N HIS A 119 20.25 -5.24 13.08
CA HIS A 119 20.97 -5.35 14.35
C HIS A 119 21.87 -6.60 14.41
N HIS A 120 21.44 -7.71 13.81
CA HIS A 120 22.19 -8.97 13.73
C HIS A 120 23.55 -8.83 13.02
N ASP A 121 23.74 -7.81 12.17
CA ASP A 121 25.02 -7.54 11.51
C ASP A 121 26.12 -7.12 12.50
N TYR A 122 25.75 -6.73 13.72
CA TYR A 122 26.65 -6.15 14.73
C TYR A 122 26.57 -6.83 16.10
N ALA A 123 25.67 -7.79 16.27
CA ALA A 123 25.49 -8.50 17.52
C ALA A 123 24.92 -9.90 17.25
N ALA A 124 25.28 -10.88 18.08
CA ALA A 124 24.71 -12.23 18.06
C ALA A 124 23.23 -12.20 18.53
N LYS A 125 22.34 -11.73 17.65
CA LYS A 125 20.90 -11.55 17.86
C LYS A 125 20.18 -11.89 16.57
N ALA A 126 18.93 -12.36 16.67
CA ALA A 126 18.11 -12.59 15.49
C ALA A 126 17.54 -11.31 14.88
N CYS A 127 17.39 -10.23 15.67
CA CYS A 127 16.81 -8.94 15.26
C CYS A 127 17.52 -8.35 14.02
N PRO A 128 16.80 -7.93 12.96
CA PRO A 128 15.35 -7.69 12.90
C PRO A 128 14.52 -8.90 12.47
N SER A 129 15.02 -10.13 12.62
CA SER A 129 14.38 -11.39 12.24
C SER A 129 14.23 -11.60 10.74
N PHE A 130 14.99 -10.85 9.93
CA PHE A 130 15.18 -11.02 8.49
C PHE A 130 16.53 -10.39 8.06
N PRO A 131 17.09 -10.81 6.92
CA PRO A 131 18.36 -10.30 6.40
C PRO A 131 18.18 -8.90 5.75
N ALA A 132 18.25 -7.85 6.57
CA ALA A 132 17.93 -6.49 6.12
C ALA A 132 18.96 -5.92 5.14
N ARG A 133 20.25 -6.25 5.33
CA ARG A 133 21.32 -5.78 4.46
C ARG A 133 21.16 -6.30 3.04
N GLU A 134 20.88 -7.59 2.91
CA GLU A 134 20.65 -8.27 1.64
C GLU A 134 19.36 -7.77 0.99
N GLN A 135 18.28 -7.65 1.77
CA GLN A 135 16.98 -7.23 1.26
C GLN A 135 17.00 -5.82 0.64
N TYR A 136 17.87 -4.93 1.13
CA TYR A 136 17.96 -3.53 0.69
C TYR A 136 19.30 -3.17 0.03
N ALA A 137 20.07 -4.17 -0.45
CA ALA A 137 21.39 -3.98 -1.04
C ALA A 137 21.37 -3.07 -2.29
N ASP A 138 20.29 -3.10 -3.06
CA ASP A 138 20.14 -2.31 -4.28
C ASP A 138 19.92 -0.82 -3.98
N LEU A 139 19.31 -0.48 -2.84
CA LEU A 139 19.10 0.91 -2.42
C LEU A 139 20.38 1.54 -1.91
N SER A 140 21.22 0.75 -1.24
CA SER A 140 22.50 1.20 -0.66
C SER A 140 23.62 1.40 -1.69
N GLY A 141 23.37 1.10 -2.97
CA GLY A 141 24.38 1.18 -4.04
C GLY A 141 25.47 0.11 -3.93
N ALA A 142 25.25 -0.93 -3.10
CA ALA A 142 26.18 -2.02 -2.86
C ALA A 142 26.15 -3.11 -3.96
N VAL A 143 25.20 -3.04 -4.89
CA VAL A 143 25.23 -3.86 -6.11
C VAL A 143 26.09 -3.14 -7.13
N ALA A 144 27.22 -3.74 -7.48
CA ALA A 144 28.07 -3.31 -8.59
C ALA A 144 27.20 -3.03 -9.81
N LYS A 145 27.49 -1.91 -10.51
CA LYS A 145 26.95 -1.63 -11.84
C LYS A 145 27.32 -2.79 -12.77
N THR A 146 26.44 -3.77 -12.91
CA THR A 146 26.47 -4.66 -14.07
C THR A 146 25.71 -3.94 -15.19
N SER A 147 26.47 -3.66 -16.24
CA SER A 147 26.13 -2.93 -17.45
C SER A 147 25.00 -3.61 -18.24
N THR A 148 23.83 -2.98 -18.28
CA THR A 148 22.86 -2.81 -19.39
C THR A 148 21.68 -2.05 -18.77
N PRO A 149 21.15 -0.93 -19.33
CA PRO A 149 19.95 -0.32 -18.78
C PRO A 149 18.83 -1.40 -18.77
N PRO A 150 18.30 -1.80 -17.61
CA PRO A 150 17.24 -2.80 -17.58
C PRO A 150 16.09 -2.23 -18.38
N ASN A 151 15.57 -3.00 -19.33
CA ASN A 151 14.42 -2.64 -20.17
C ASN A 151 13.33 -1.97 -19.32
N VAL A 152 13.27 -0.64 -19.39
CA VAL A 152 12.36 0.18 -18.60
C VAL A 152 11.01 0.08 -19.28
N ASP A 153 10.12 -0.71 -18.68
CA ASP A 153 8.79 -0.95 -19.23
C ASP A 153 7.76 -0.15 -18.44
N GLU A 154 7.11 0.82 -19.09
CA GLU A 154 6.05 1.64 -18.49
C GLU A 154 4.90 0.78 -17.93
N ARG A 155 4.65 -0.41 -18.50
CA ARG A 155 3.65 -1.35 -17.98
C ARG A 155 4.05 -1.87 -16.61
N TYR A 156 5.34 -2.17 -16.42
CA TYR A 156 5.87 -2.53 -15.10
C TYR A 156 5.86 -1.33 -14.16
N ARG A 157 6.13 -0.11 -14.63
CA ARG A 157 6.02 1.08 -13.78
C ARG A 157 4.60 1.28 -13.26
N TYR A 158 3.60 1.11 -14.13
CA TYR A 158 2.19 1.18 -13.76
C TYR A 158 1.80 0.04 -12.82
N LEU A 159 2.19 -1.20 -13.11
CA LEU A 159 2.00 -2.35 -12.22
C LEU A 159 2.63 -2.11 -10.84
N GLN A 160 3.83 -1.57 -10.80
CA GLN A 160 4.54 -1.22 -9.57
C GLN A 160 3.76 -0.18 -8.74
N ARG A 161 3.14 0.81 -9.38
CA ARG A 161 2.22 1.73 -8.66
C ARG A 161 1.01 1.01 -8.09
N LEU A 162 0.39 0.11 -8.86
CA LEU A 162 -0.77 -0.66 -8.44
C LEU A 162 -0.44 -1.62 -7.29
N LEU A 163 0.67 -2.36 -7.39
CA LEU A 163 1.16 -3.24 -6.34
C LEU A 163 1.47 -2.46 -5.07
N THR A 164 2.09 -1.28 -5.19
CA THR A 164 2.33 -0.40 -4.04
C THR A 164 1.01 0.03 -3.38
N ALA A 165 0.02 0.45 -4.18
CA ALA A 165 -1.30 0.82 -3.69
C ALA A 165 -2.06 -0.36 -3.05
N ALA A 166 -1.86 -1.58 -3.58
CA ALA A 166 -2.44 -2.81 -3.06
C ALA A 166 -1.68 -3.38 -1.82
N GLY A 167 -0.62 -2.71 -1.36
CA GLY A 167 0.14 -3.13 -0.17
C GLY A 167 1.28 -4.11 -0.42
N TYR A 168 1.71 -4.29 -1.67
CA TYR A 168 2.81 -5.18 -2.10
C TYR A 168 4.05 -4.38 -2.54
N PRO A 169 4.86 -3.86 -1.61
CA PRO A 169 6.01 -3.00 -1.91
C PRO A 169 7.18 -3.76 -2.56
N HIS A 170 7.83 -3.14 -3.54
CA HIS A 170 8.88 -3.76 -4.36
C HIS A 170 10.01 -2.78 -4.77
N GLY A 171 9.99 -1.55 -4.26
CA GLY A 171 10.98 -0.52 -4.61
C GLY A 171 10.31 0.73 -5.19
N LEU A 172 11.09 1.52 -5.94
CA LEU A 172 10.55 2.60 -6.76
C LEU A 172 9.69 2.01 -7.89
N ALA A 173 8.68 2.76 -8.31
CA ALA A 173 8.00 2.51 -9.58
C ALA A 173 8.92 3.00 -10.73
N ASP A 174 10.01 2.29 -10.93
CA ASP A 174 11.08 2.61 -11.86
C ASP A 174 10.91 1.96 -13.24
N GLY A 175 9.90 1.10 -13.43
CA GLY A 175 9.66 0.37 -14.67
C GLY A 175 10.53 -0.87 -14.83
N ILE A 176 11.33 -1.22 -13.81
CA ILE A 176 12.29 -2.32 -13.90
C ILE A 176 11.66 -3.60 -13.33
N LYS A 177 11.56 -4.63 -14.18
CA LYS A 177 11.19 -5.99 -13.76
C LYS A 177 12.37 -6.69 -13.06
N GLY A 178 12.74 -6.18 -11.89
CA GLY A 178 13.77 -6.77 -11.04
C GLY A 178 13.23 -7.90 -10.14
N PRO A 179 14.11 -8.59 -9.40
CA PRO A 179 13.72 -9.65 -8.45
C PRO A 179 12.68 -9.20 -7.42
N ARG A 180 12.74 -7.93 -6.98
CA ARG A 180 11.76 -7.36 -6.05
C ARG A 180 10.38 -7.18 -6.68
N THR A 181 10.32 -6.69 -7.92
CA THR A 181 9.08 -6.55 -8.69
C THR A 181 8.44 -7.92 -8.91
N ILE A 182 9.23 -8.91 -9.34
CA ILE A 182 8.77 -10.30 -9.52
C ILE A 182 8.24 -10.89 -8.21
N LYS A 183 8.95 -10.67 -7.10
CA LYS A 183 8.51 -11.16 -5.78
C LYS A 183 7.17 -10.54 -5.38
N ALA A 184 7.00 -9.23 -5.52
CA ALA A 184 5.74 -8.57 -5.16
C ALA A 184 4.57 -9.04 -6.04
N ILE A 185 4.81 -9.30 -7.33
CA ILE A 185 3.79 -9.88 -8.21
C ILE A 185 3.39 -11.28 -7.70
N LYS A 186 4.36 -12.14 -7.35
CA LYS A 186 4.07 -13.48 -6.83
C LYS A 186 3.32 -13.44 -5.49
N ASP A 187 3.73 -12.56 -4.59
CA ASP A 187 3.07 -12.37 -3.29
C ASP A 187 1.60 -11.91 -3.49
N TYR A 188 1.35 -11.02 -4.47
CA TYR A 188 0.00 -10.59 -4.84
C TYR A 188 -0.83 -11.72 -5.45
N GLN A 189 -0.25 -12.44 -6.42
CA GLN A 189 -0.90 -13.57 -7.09
C GLN A 189 -1.30 -14.65 -6.09
N GLU A 190 -0.38 -15.00 -5.17
CA GLU A 190 -0.66 -15.94 -4.08
C GLU A 190 -1.86 -15.51 -3.25
N PHE A 191 -1.90 -14.25 -2.83
CA PHE A 191 -2.99 -13.73 -2.01
C PHE A 191 -4.33 -13.75 -2.75
N MET A 192 -4.34 -13.45 -4.05
CA MET A 192 -5.53 -13.46 -4.89
C MET A 192 -5.92 -14.87 -5.37
N GLY A 193 -5.15 -15.91 -5.02
CA GLY A 193 -5.38 -17.28 -5.49
C GLY A 193 -5.08 -17.48 -6.98
N LEU A 194 -4.26 -16.62 -7.57
CA LEU A 194 -3.82 -16.70 -8.96
C LEU A 194 -2.56 -17.58 -9.10
N PRO A 195 -2.27 -18.11 -10.30
CA PRO A 195 -0.98 -18.72 -10.59
C PRO A 195 0.17 -17.76 -10.28
N LYS A 196 1.17 -18.21 -9.52
CA LYS A 196 2.33 -17.41 -9.08
C LYS A 196 3.38 -17.23 -10.19
N SER A 197 2.94 -16.80 -11.37
CA SER A 197 3.78 -16.61 -12.56
C SER A 197 4.92 -15.61 -12.29
N GLY A 198 4.68 -14.60 -11.45
CA GLY A 198 5.58 -13.46 -11.30
C GLY A 198 5.62 -12.54 -12.53
N GLU A 199 4.68 -12.74 -13.46
CA GLU A 199 4.54 -12.01 -14.71
C GLU A 199 3.36 -11.04 -14.65
N PHE A 200 3.43 -9.99 -15.46
CA PHE A 200 2.29 -9.10 -15.72
C PHE A 200 1.29 -9.75 -16.68
N ASP A 201 0.67 -10.85 -16.24
CA ASP A 201 -0.31 -11.59 -17.02
C ASP A 201 -1.72 -10.97 -16.96
N LYS A 202 -2.58 -11.34 -17.91
CA LYS A 202 -3.94 -10.79 -18.07
C LYS A 202 -4.77 -10.93 -16.79
N ALA A 203 -4.64 -12.04 -16.06
CA ALA A 203 -5.38 -12.29 -14.83
C ALA A 203 -4.95 -11.36 -13.69
N THR A 204 -3.64 -11.09 -13.58
CA THR A 204 -3.05 -10.14 -12.64
C THR A 204 -3.47 -8.71 -12.96
N VAL A 205 -3.49 -8.32 -14.23
CA VAL A 205 -3.92 -6.97 -14.66
C VAL A 205 -5.39 -6.71 -14.34
N VAL A 206 -6.27 -7.67 -14.65
CA VAL A 206 -7.71 -7.52 -14.42
C VAL A 206 -8.00 -7.34 -12.93
N ASN A 207 -7.38 -8.13 -12.05
CA ASN A 207 -7.60 -7.99 -10.61
C ASN A 207 -7.02 -6.67 -10.05
N LEU A 208 -5.89 -6.19 -10.54
CA LEU A 208 -5.30 -4.93 -10.07
C LEU A 208 -6.03 -3.69 -10.61
N ARG A 209 -6.61 -3.75 -11.82
CA ARG A 209 -7.44 -2.66 -12.37
C ARG A 209 -8.72 -2.46 -11.56
N VAL A 210 -9.33 -3.54 -11.07
CA VAL A 210 -10.49 -3.45 -10.16
C VAL A 210 -10.11 -2.69 -8.88
N ILE A 211 -8.88 -2.86 -8.38
CA ILE A 211 -8.38 -2.09 -7.23
C ILE A 211 -8.20 -0.61 -7.61
N GLU A 212 -7.68 -0.28 -8.78
CA GLU A 212 -7.60 1.12 -9.25
C GLU A 212 -8.99 1.77 -9.36
N GLU A 213 -9.96 1.08 -9.95
CA GLU A 213 -11.33 1.57 -10.14
C GLU A 213 -12.10 1.72 -8.82
N THR A 214 -11.72 0.97 -7.78
CA THR A 214 -12.35 1.03 -6.44
C THR A 214 -11.64 1.99 -5.48
N VAL A 215 -10.37 2.32 -5.72
CA VAL A 215 -9.57 3.24 -4.91
C VAL A 215 -9.50 4.66 -5.52
N SER A 216 -9.75 4.81 -6.81
CA SER A 216 -9.76 6.11 -7.49
C SER A 216 -11.19 6.68 -7.56
N PRO A 217 -11.52 7.81 -6.90
CA PRO A 217 -12.76 8.51 -7.21
C PRO A 217 -12.68 8.94 -8.67
N ARG A 218 -13.66 8.53 -9.48
CA ARG A 218 -13.75 8.91 -10.89
C ARG A 218 -13.41 10.39 -11.03
N ARG A 219 -12.38 10.71 -11.82
CA ARG A 219 -12.28 12.04 -12.45
C ARG A 219 -13.64 12.29 -13.11
N PRO A 220 -14.35 13.40 -12.86
CA PRO A 220 -15.46 13.75 -13.74
C PRO A 220 -14.90 13.76 -15.17
N ALA A 221 -15.65 13.17 -16.10
CA ALA A 221 -15.30 13.19 -17.50
C ALA A 221 -14.86 14.61 -17.86
N VAL A 222 -13.65 14.75 -18.39
CA VAL A 222 -13.25 16.02 -18.98
C VAL A 222 -14.11 16.12 -20.23
N THR A 223 -15.30 16.72 -20.11
CA THR A 223 -16.02 17.21 -21.27
C THR A 223 -15.06 18.20 -21.90
N ALA A 224 -14.53 17.86 -23.07
CA ALA A 224 -13.83 18.81 -23.89
C ALA A 224 -14.79 19.97 -24.16
N VAL A 225 -14.68 21.04 -23.38
CA VAL A 225 -15.31 22.30 -23.70
C VAL A 225 -14.53 22.80 -24.90
N ALA A 226 -15.11 22.60 -26.09
CA ALA A 226 -14.68 23.24 -27.30
C ALA A 226 -14.79 24.76 -27.07
N PHE A 227 -13.68 25.42 -26.79
CA PHE A 227 -13.58 26.87 -26.96
C PHE A 227 -13.64 27.15 -28.47
N LYS A 228 -14.85 27.32 -28.99
CA LYS A 228 -15.04 28.08 -30.23
C LYS A 228 -14.84 29.55 -29.88
N THR A 229 -13.63 30.05 -30.10
CA THR A 229 -13.42 31.47 -30.30
C THR A 229 -14.01 31.84 -31.66
N ALA A 230 -15.19 32.46 -31.65
CA ALA A 230 -15.73 33.16 -32.82
C ALA A 230 -15.50 34.66 -32.61
N ALA A 231 -14.67 35.26 -33.47
CA ALA A 231 -14.87 36.59 -34.06
C ALA A 231 -13.61 37.00 -34.82
N PHE A 232 -13.59 36.75 -36.14
CA PHE A 232 -13.14 37.75 -37.11
C PHE A 232 -13.74 37.40 -38.48
N ASP A 233 -14.42 38.39 -39.07
CA ASP A 233 -14.75 38.54 -40.49
C ASP A 233 -15.65 37.49 -41.17
N ARG A 234 -16.94 37.82 -41.35
CA ARG A 234 -17.43 38.54 -42.55
C ARG A 234 -18.96 38.56 -42.58
N ILE A 235 -19.48 39.74 -42.89
CA ILE A 235 -20.86 40.02 -43.27
C ILE A 235 -21.16 39.23 -44.55
N SER A 236 -22.24 38.46 -44.55
CA SER A 236 -22.96 38.09 -45.77
C SER A 236 -24.44 38.01 -45.41
N THR A 237 -25.17 38.94 -45.99
CA THR A 237 -26.62 39.13 -45.94
C THR A 237 -27.35 38.03 -46.71
N GLU A 238 -28.68 38.00 -46.51
CA GLU A 238 -29.72 37.28 -47.26
C GLU A 238 -30.10 35.88 -46.72
N LYS A 239 -31.37 35.46 -46.58
CA LYS A 239 -32.71 36.03 -46.79
C LYS A 239 -33.73 35.01 -46.24
N ALA A 240 -34.89 35.50 -45.81
CA ALA A 240 -35.97 34.77 -45.16
C ALA A 240 -36.85 33.93 -46.12
N ALA A 241 -37.45 32.84 -45.60
CA ALA A 241 -38.76 32.24 -45.96
C ALA A 241 -39.02 31.05 -44.98
N SER A 242 -39.97 31.05 -44.05
CA SER A 242 -41.45 30.95 -44.12
C SER A 242 -42.01 29.55 -44.51
N GLY A 243 -42.83 28.97 -43.63
CA GLY A 243 -43.81 27.89 -43.93
C GLY A 243 -43.72 26.70 -42.96
N THR A 244 -44.47 26.64 -41.86
CA THR A 244 -45.84 26.08 -41.66
C THR A 244 -46.07 24.62 -42.09
N GLY A 245 -46.41 23.76 -41.11
CA GLY A 245 -47.55 22.84 -41.21
C GLY A 245 -47.29 21.32 -41.24
N GLY A 246 -47.95 20.59 -40.32
CA GLY A 246 -48.32 19.16 -40.41
C GLY A 246 -47.18 18.15 -40.28
N THR A 247 -47.33 16.93 -39.77
CA THR A 247 -48.49 16.09 -39.47
C THR A 247 -47.99 14.88 -38.69
N LEU A 248 -48.80 14.38 -37.75
CA LEU A 248 -48.69 13.08 -37.10
C LEU A 248 -49.14 11.97 -38.06
N THR A 249 -48.32 10.93 -38.25
CA THR A 249 -48.73 9.51 -38.47
C THR A 249 -47.49 8.61 -38.38
N THR A 250 -47.23 7.92 -37.26
CA THR A 250 -47.58 6.52 -36.89
C THR A 250 -46.79 5.43 -37.64
N LEU A 251 -45.92 4.68 -36.93
CA LEU A 251 -46.07 3.24 -36.60
C LEU A 251 -44.81 2.60 -36.00
N ALA A 252 -45.00 2.06 -34.79
CA ALA A 252 -44.53 0.75 -34.28
C ALA A 252 -43.04 0.35 -34.39
N SER A 253 -42.34 0.37 -33.23
CA SER A 253 -41.79 -0.83 -32.55
C SER A 253 -40.74 -0.43 -31.50
N ILE A 254 -41.12 -0.39 -30.22
CA ILE A 254 -40.17 -0.50 -29.09
C ILE A 254 -40.61 -1.72 -28.30
N LYS A 255 -39.87 -2.81 -28.46
CA LYS A 255 -39.94 -4.01 -27.66
C LYS A 255 -38.61 -4.15 -26.92
N GLU A 256 -38.71 -4.50 -25.64
CA GLU A 256 -37.66 -4.99 -24.73
C GLU A 256 -36.67 -3.98 -24.14
N GLY A 257 -36.58 -3.97 -22.80
CA GLY A 257 -35.51 -3.32 -22.06
C GLY A 257 -35.84 -2.74 -20.67
N ALA A 258 -36.91 -3.15 -20.01
CA ALA A 258 -37.25 -2.71 -18.64
C ALA A 258 -37.31 -3.89 -17.65
N ASP A 259 -36.28 -4.73 -17.64
CA ASP A 259 -36.01 -5.70 -16.57
C ASP A 259 -34.51 -5.65 -16.24
N SER A 260 -34.15 -5.05 -15.09
CA SER A 260 -32.95 -5.39 -14.27
C SER A 260 -32.59 -4.39 -13.17
N VAL A 261 -33.35 -3.32 -12.92
CA VAL A 261 -32.97 -2.34 -11.86
C VAL A 261 -33.90 -2.32 -10.63
N GLY A 262 -34.86 -3.25 -10.55
CA GLY A 262 -35.89 -3.27 -9.49
C GLY A 262 -35.75 -4.35 -8.40
N GLY A 263 -34.63 -5.09 -8.32
CA GLY A 263 -34.58 -6.38 -7.60
C GLY A 263 -33.54 -6.57 -6.50
N ILE A 264 -32.91 -5.53 -5.93
CA ILE A 264 -31.91 -5.70 -4.85
C ILE A 264 -32.20 -4.87 -3.58
N VAL A 265 -33.34 -4.17 -3.49
CA VAL A 265 -33.65 -3.32 -2.30
C VAL A 265 -34.71 -3.92 -1.37
N ALA A 266 -35.23 -5.13 -1.62
CA ALA A 266 -36.32 -5.67 -0.80
C ALA A 266 -36.09 -7.10 -0.29
N THR A 267 -35.04 -7.32 0.52
CA THR A 267 -35.01 -8.35 1.59
C THR A 267 -33.89 -8.09 2.61
N PHE A 268 -33.94 -6.94 3.30
CA PHE A 268 -33.04 -6.66 4.43
C PHE A 268 -33.84 -6.02 5.57
N ALA A 269 -34.82 -6.74 6.09
CA ALA A 269 -35.55 -6.35 7.29
C ALA A 269 -36.12 -7.59 8.00
N SER A 270 -35.24 -8.45 8.51
CA SER A 270 -35.52 -9.27 9.68
C SER A 270 -34.19 -9.72 10.26
N HIS A 271 -33.97 -9.49 11.56
CA HIS A 271 -32.78 -9.85 12.36
C HIS A 271 -31.63 -8.83 12.44
N VAL A 272 -31.93 -7.58 12.85
CA VAL A 272 -30.92 -6.70 13.47
C VAL A 272 -31.26 -6.60 14.97
N PRO A 273 -30.35 -6.98 15.90
CA PRO A 273 -30.60 -6.82 17.34
C PRO A 273 -30.50 -5.35 17.79
N ASP A 274 -31.32 -4.99 18.78
CA ASP A 274 -31.68 -3.61 19.21
C ASP A 274 -30.55 -2.68 19.69
N TRP A 275 -29.28 -3.09 19.62
CA TRP A 275 -28.14 -2.25 20.02
C TRP A 275 -27.41 -1.56 18.85
N PHE A 276 -27.85 -1.77 17.60
CA PHE A 276 -27.20 -1.19 16.43
C PHE A 276 -27.74 0.21 16.07
N VAL A 277 -26.99 1.26 16.44
CA VAL A 277 -27.23 2.65 16.00
C VAL A 277 -26.45 2.92 14.70
N PRO A 278 -27.08 3.32 13.58
CA PRO A 278 -26.36 3.55 12.33
C PRO A 278 -25.66 4.91 12.38
N VAL A 279 -24.33 4.91 12.51
CA VAL A 279 -23.50 6.04 12.11
C VAL A 279 -23.24 5.92 10.62
N ALA A 280 -23.60 6.94 9.85
CA ALA A 280 -23.39 7.01 8.41
C ALA A 280 -21.90 6.79 8.08
N LEU A 281 -21.59 5.62 7.51
CA LEU A 281 -20.25 5.27 7.03
C LEU A 281 -20.21 5.34 5.50
N THR A 282 -19.28 6.15 5.00
CA THR A 282 -18.92 6.25 3.58
C THR A 282 -18.47 4.89 3.01
N GLY A 283 -18.74 4.65 1.72
CA GLY A 283 -18.72 3.36 1.02
C GLY A 283 -17.48 2.44 1.12
N ALA A 284 -16.36 2.89 1.69
CA ALA A 284 -15.20 2.03 1.95
C ALA A 284 -15.47 0.96 3.05
N ALA A 285 -16.37 1.25 4.01
CA ALA A 285 -16.70 0.30 5.08
C ALA A 285 -17.54 -0.90 4.59
N LEU A 286 -18.33 -0.73 3.53
CA LEU A 286 -19.16 -1.79 2.95
C LEU A 286 -18.33 -2.88 2.25
N CYS A 287 -17.22 -2.51 1.60
CA CYS A 287 -16.32 -3.48 0.96
C CYS A 287 -15.56 -4.36 1.97
N PHE A 288 -15.17 -3.80 3.13
CA PHE A 288 -14.53 -4.58 4.18
C PHE A 288 -15.51 -5.53 4.89
N GLY A 289 -16.76 -5.11 5.12
CA GLY A 289 -17.80 -5.98 5.68
C GLY A 289 -18.16 -7.15 4.75
N TYR A 290 -18.33 -6.88 3.45
CA TYR A 290 -18.71 -7.91 2.46
C TYR A 290 -17.59 -8.95 2.23
N THR A 291 -16.33 -8.53 2.31
CA THR A 291 -15.15 -9.42 2.15
C THR A 291 -14.90 -10.29 3.38
N TRP A 292 -15.18 -9.78 4.59
CA TRP A 292 -15.15 -10.57 5.82
C TRP A 292 -16.26 -11.64 5.85
N TYR A 293 -17.50 -11.27 5.48
CA TYR A 293 -18.62 -12.20 5.39
C TYR A 293 -18.39 -13.35 4.39
N ARG A 294 -17.80 -13.07 3.22
CA ARG A 294 -17.39 -14.10 2.25
C ARG A 294 -16.25 -15.00 2.73
N ARG A 295 -15.48 -14.59 3.74
CA ARG A 295 -14.44 -15.42 4.37
C ARG A 295 -15.07 -16.36 5.40
N ASP A 296 -15.94 -15.84 6.25
CA ASP A 296 -16.63 -16.65 7.27
C ASP A 296 -17.52 -17.72 6.64
N LYS A 297 -18.28 -17.36 5.59
CA LYS A 297 -19.10 -18.32 4.84
C LYS A 297 -18.27 -19.43 4.19
N ARG A 298 -17.18 -19.09 3.51
CA ARG A 298 -16.29 -20.10 2.89
C ARG A 298 -15.55 -20.97 3.91
N GLN A 299 -15.24 -20.45 5.10
CA GLN A 299 -14.62 -21.26 6.16
C GLN A 299 -15.62 -22.20 6.82
N ARG A 300 -16.88 -21.80 6.99
CA ARG A 300 -17.96 -22.70 7.47
C ARG A 300 -18.30 -23.78 6.45
N GLU A 301 -18.48 -23.42 5.18
CA GLU A 301 -18.73 -24.38 4.10
C GLU A 301 -17.56 -25.37 3.93
N ALA A 302 -16.32 -24.92 4.12
CA ALA A 302 -15.14 -25.81 4.10
C ALA A 302 -15.03 -26.71 5.34
N GLN A 303 -15.56 -26.29 6.49
CA GLN A 303 -15.62 -27.13 7.70
C GLN A 303 -16.76 -28.14 7.66
N GLU A 304 -17.90 -27.79 7.06
CA GLU A 304 -19.05 -28.68 6.83
C GLU A 304 -18.76 -29.71 5.72
N ALA A 305 -17.93 -29.38 4.73
CA ALA A 305 -17.49 -30.34 3.70
C ALA A 305 -16.43 -31.35 4.20
N LEU A 306 -15.94 -31.21 5.43
CA LEU A 306 -14.94 -32.07 6.06
C LEU A 306 -15.52 -32.89 7.24
N ALA A 307 -16.83 -32.80 7.49
CA ALA A 307 -17.57 -33.56 8.51
C ALA A 307 -18.53 -34.54 7.83
#